data_AF-U2E3R4-F1
#
_entry.id   AF-U2E3R4-F1
#
_cell.length_a   1.000
_cell.length_b   1.000
_cell.length_c   1.000
_cell.angle_alpha   90.00
_cell.angle_beta   90.00
_cell.angle_gamma   90.00
#
_symmetry.space_group_name_H-M   'P 1'
#
loop_
_entity.id
_entity.type
_entity.pdbx_description
1 polymer ?
#
loop_
_entity_poly.entity_id
_entity_poly.type
_entity_poly.pdbx_seq_one_letter_code
_entity_poly.pdbx_strand_id
1 'polypeptide(L)' 'MSMLENLVYIKEYGETAFLQQQRKKYTCPDCGKLRTVHHDYCIYCKQDKRSGKSGTGMKKTKE' A
#
# COMPACT_ATOMS: atom_id res chain seq x y z
N MET A 1 1.49 14.67 3.88
CA MET A 1 2.83 14.07 3.65
C MET A 1 3.45 14.69 2.44
N SER A 2 4.00 15.89 2.64
CA SER A 2 4.98 16.49 1.74
C SER A 2 6.34 15.81 1.92
N MET A 3 7.29 16.11 1.04
CA MET A 3 8.66 15.61 1.18
C MET A 3 9.35 16.12 2.44
N LEU A 4 9.04 17.35 2.88
CA LEU A 4 9.60 17.93 4.11
C LEU A 4 9.10 17.21 5.36
N GLU A 5 7.81 16.89 5.43
CA GLU A 5 7.24 16.11 6.54
C GLU A 5 7.87 14.72 6.64
N ASN A 6 8.20 14.10 5.51
CA ASN A 6 8.91 12.81 5.51
C ASN A 6 10.31 12.94 6.12
N LEU A 7 11.06 13.99 5.76
CA LEU A 7 12.41 14.24 6.30
C LEU A 7 12.37 14.53 7.80
N VAL A 8 11.41 15.33 8.27
CA VAL A 8 11.20 15.59 9.70
C VAL A 8 10.91 14.27 10.43
N TYR A 9 10.02 13.44 9.89
CA TYR A 9 9.70 12.15 10.49
C TYR A 9 10.93 11.22 10.56
N ILE A 10 11.72 11.13 9.49
CA ILE A 10 12.95 10.33 9.48
C ILE A 10 13.95 10.87 10.52
N LYS A 11 14.07 12.19 10.68
CA LYS A 11 14.93 12.81 11.69
C LYS A 11 14.48 12.47 13.11
N GLU A 12 13.17 12.42 13.38
CA GLU A 12 12.61 12.20 14.72
C GLU A 12 12.53 10.72 15.11
N TYR A 13 12.15 9.84 14.18
CA TYR A 13 11.82 8.44 14.47
C TYR A 13 12.78 7.43 13.79
N GLY A 14 13.67 7.92 12.94
CA GLY A 14 14.60 7.11 12.16
C GLY A 14 14.00 6.52 10.88
N GLU A 15 14.89 6.11 9.98
CA GLU A 15 14.54 5.55 8.68
C GLU A 15 13.72 4.25 8.81
N THR A 16 14.08 3.37 9.74
CA THR A 16 13.40 2.08 9.92
C THR A 16 11.92 2.26 10.27
N ALA A 17 11.61 3.19 11.18
CA ALA A 17 10.24 3.52 11.54
C ALA A 17 9.46 4.09 10.35
N PHE A 18 10.09 5.00 9.59
CA PHE A 18 9.51 5.57 8.38
C PHE A 18 9.19 4.48 7.34
N LEU A 19 10.13 3.57 7.05
CA LEU A 19 9.92 2.48 6.09
C LEU A 19 8.79 1.54 6.53
N GLN A 20 8.68 1.21 7.82
CA GLN A 20 7.56 0.41 8.33
C GLN A 20 6.22 1.14 8.15
N GLN A 21 6.18 2.45 8.42
CA GLN A 21 4.98 3.26 8.20
C GLN A 21 4.60 3.34 6.72
N GLN A 22 5.56 3.57 5.82
CA GLN A 22 5.31 3.61 4.38
C GLN A 22 4.83 2.26 3.85
N ARG A 23 5.44 1.14 4.30
CA ARG A 23 4.97 -0.21 3.95
C ARG A 23 3.51 -0.40 4.36
N LYS A 24 3.16 -0.11 5.61
CA LYS A 24 1.76 -0.22 6.08
C LYS A 24 0.80 0.65 5.24
N LYS A 25 1.21 1.88 4.91
CA LYS A 25 0.40 2.84 4.15
C LYS A 25 0.17 2.43 2.69
N TYR A 26 1.16 1.84 2.04
CA TYR A 26 1.10 1.48 0.62
C TYR A 26 0.81 -0.01 0.36
N THR A 27 0.76 -0.84 1.39
CA THR A 27 0.26 -2.21 1.27
C THR A 27 -1.21 -2.23 0.88
N CYS A 28 -1.56 -3.02 -0.12
CA CYS A 28 -2.94 -3.26 -0.52
C CYS A 28 -3.66 -4.02 0.60
N PRO A 29 -4.81 -3.52 1.11
CA PRO A 29 -5.56 -4.20 2.16
C PRO A 29 -6.17 -5.52 1.67
N ASP A 30 -6.43 -5.67 0.36
CA ASP A 30 -7.05 -6.88 -0.20
C ASP A 30 -6.08 -8.03 -0.44
N CYS A 31 -4.87 -7.73 -0.93
CA CYS A 31 -3.91 -8.77 -1.34
C CYS A 31 -2.56 -8.73 -0.61
N GLY A 32 -2.33 -7.76 0.28
CA GLY A 32 -1.10 -7.65 1.06
C GLY A 32 0.15 -7.23 0.28
N LYS A 33 0.05 -7.05 -1.06
CA LYS A 33 1.18 -6.63 -1.89
C LYS A 33 1.38 -5.11 -1.83
N LEU A 34 2.62 -4.68 -2.02
CA LEU A 34 2.97 -3.25 -2.07
C LEU A 34 2.38 -2.61 -3.32
N ARG A 35 1.60 -1.54 -3.17
CA ARG A 35 1.02 -0.80 -4.30
C ARG A 35 2.03 0.23 -4.83
N THR A 36 1.92 0.51 -6.13
CA THR A 36 2.55 1.68 -6.74
C THR A 36 1.85 2.97 -6.34
N VAL A 37 2.59 4.08 -6.38
CA VAL A 37 2.09 5.44 -6.13
C VAL A 37 1.52 6.09 -7.39
N HIS A 38 1.77 5.52 -8.57
CA HIS A 38 1.34 6.08 -9.85
C HIS A 38 -0.11 5.72 -10.24
N HIS A 39 -0.76 4.82 -9.49
CA HIS A 39 -2.11 4.36 -9.78
C HIS A 39 -3.00 4.33 -8.52
N ASP A 40 -4.27 4.67 -8.72
CA ASP A 40 -5.29 4.68 -7.67
C ASP A 40 -5.83 3.29 -7.33
N TYR A 41 -5.66 2.32 -8.23
CA TYR A 41 -5.98 0.91 -8.02
C TYR A 41 -4.74 0.05 -7.74
N CYS A 42 -4.94 -1.14 -7.18
CA CYS A 42 -3.87 -2.12 -6.99
C CYS A 42 -3.59 -2.87 -8.31
N ILE A 43 -2.38 -2.79 -8.86
CA ILE A 43 -2.02 -3.48 -10.11
C ILE A 43 -2.09 -5.02 -10.04
N TYR A 44 -2.10 -5.58 -8.83
CA TYR A 44 -2.11 -7.03 -8.63
C TYR A 44 -3.53 -7.63 -8.55
N CYS A 45 -4.42 -6.99 -7.79
CA CYS A 45 -5.80 -7.47 -7.61
C CYS A 45 -6.85 -6.60 -8.33
N LYS A 46 -6.43 -5.49 -8.94
CA LYS A 46 -7.27 -4.51 -9.65
C LYS A 46 -8.34 -3.84 -8.79
N GLN A 47 -8.23 -3.92 -7.47
CA GLN A 47 -9.16 -3.27 -6.53
C GLN A 47 -8.71 -1.86 -6.16
N ASP A 48 -9.68 -0.98 -6.01
CA ASP A 48 -9.51 0.41 -5.58
C ASP A 48 -9.45 0.54 -4.05
N LYS A 49 -8.79 1.60 -3.57
CA LYS A 49 -8.64 1.88 -2.13
C LYS A 49 -9.96 2.01 -1.35
N ARG A 50 -11.11 2.11 -2.04
CA ARG A 50 -12.43 2.41 -1.47
C ARG A 50 -13.35 1.19 -1.36
N SER A 51 -12.98 0.03 -1.89
CA SER A 51 -13.86 -1.15 -1.87
C SER A 51 -13.78 -1.89 -0.53
N GLY A 52 -14.22 -1.22 0.54
CA GLY A 52 -14.68 -1.90 1.73
C GLY A 52 -15.93 -2.71 1.37
N LYS A 53 -15.74 -4.01 1.16
CA LYS A 53 -16.77 -5.05 0.91
C LYS A 53 -17.48 -5.01 -0.45
N SER A 54 -17.05 -5.91 -1.33
CA SER A 54 -17.93 -6.88 -1.99
C SER A 54 -17.04 -7.87 -2.74
N GLY A 55 -16.94 -9.09 -2.21
CA GLY A 55 -16.26 -10.18 -2.89
C GLY A 55 -16.92 -10.47 -4.24
N THR A 56 -16.12 -10.80 -5.23
CA THR A 56 -16.31 -11.94 -6.14
C THR A 56 -14.95 -12.24 -6.74
N GLY A 57 -14.58 -13.52 -6.72
CA GLY A 57 -13.20 -13.96 -6.78
C GLY A 57 -12.51 -13.88 -8.14
N MET A 58 -11.22 -14.17 -8.09
CA MET A 58 -10.59 -15.01 -9.09
C MET A 58 -9.49 -15.79 -8.38
N LYS A 59 -9.83 -17.00 -7.90
CA LYS A 59 -8.82 -18.02 -7.63
C LYS A 59 -8.17 -18.33 -8.98
N LYS A 60 -6.95 -17.85 -9.20
CA LYS A 60 -6.08 -18.47 -10.21
C LYS A 60 -5.25 -19.53 -9.51
N THR A 61 -5.83 -20.71 -9.39
CA THR A 61 -5.06 -21.96 -9.53
C THR A 61 -4.56 -22.07 -10.96
N LYS A 62 -3.57 -22.94 -11.17
CA LYS A 62 -3.08 -23.49 -12.46
C LYS A 62 -1.93 -22.66 -13.06
N GLU A 63 -0.75 -23.21 -13.36
CA GLU A 63 -0.21 -24.58 -13.40
C GLU A 63 1.32 -24.46 -13.29
#